data_AF-A0A6B3KER3-F1
#
_entry.id   AF-A0A6B3KER3-F1
#
_cell.length_a   1.000
_cell.length_b   1.000
_cell.length_c   1.000
_cell.angle_alpha   90.00
_cell.angle_beta   90.00
_cell.angle_gamma   90.00
#
_symmetry.space_group_name_H-M   'P 1'
#
loop_
_entity.id
_entity.type
_entity.pdbx_description
1 polymer ?
#
loop_
_entity_poly.entity_id
_entity_poly.type
_entity_poly.pdbx_seq_one_letter_code
_entity_poly.pdbx_strand_id
1 'polypeptide(L)'
;MLLVASALLYVAALCLPALHGGAEHVSGVVLLLFGWIQVLDGQCVAWLGNLLFFSAWLCYLFKSDRTALGLLLSACLIGMDTFRATRYLKNEAGHEVMIDRIGAAFYVWELSFLVLVIVVLMRLSETRGVTRPNTV
;
A
#
# COMPACT_ATOMS: atom_id res chain seq x y z
N MET A 1 -6.24 -10.69 15.22
CA MET A 1 -4.79 -10.41 15.32
C MET A 1 -4.19 -9.94 14.00
N LEU A 2 -4.40 -10.65 12.89
CA LEU A 2 -3.87 -10.25 11.57
C LEU A 2 -4.30 -8.86 11.08
N LEU A 3 -5.55 -8.44 11.37
CA LEU A 3 -6.03 -7.09 11.06
C LEU A 3 -5.17 -6.00 11.71
N VAL A 4 -4.89 -6.15 13.01
CA VAL A 4 -4.02 -5.23 13.76
C VAL A 4 -2.58 -5.32 13.25
N ALA A 5 -2.10 -6.52 12.88
CA ALA A 5 -0.78 -6.68 12.30
C ALA A 5 -0.62 -5.92 10.98
N SER A 6 -1.62 -5.94 10.08
CA SER A 6 -1.62 -5.13 8.86
C SER A 6 -1.48 -3.63 9.19
N ALA A 7 -2.28 -3.11 10.12
CA ALA A 7 -2.20 -1.71 10.54
C ALA A 7 -0.81 -1.35 11.14
N LEU A 8 -0.27 -2.21 12.00
CA LEU A 8 1.06 -2.00 12.61
C LEU A 8 2.19 -2.05 11.58
N LEU A 9 2.13 -2.96 10.61
CA LEU A 9 3.09 -3.01 9.50
C LEU A 9 3.02 -1.73 8.67
N TYR A 10 1.82 -1.24 8.36
CA TYR A 10 1.66 0.01 7.63
C TYR A 10 2.28 1.19 8.38
N VAL A 11 2.04 1.30 9.69
CA VAL A 11 2.65 2.35 10.53
C VAL A 11 4.16 2.19 10.62
N ALA A 12 4.67 0.98 10.77
CA ALA A 12 6.11 0.71 10.80
C ALA A 12 6.81 1.12 9.50
N ALA A 13 6.16 0.92 8.35
CA ALA A 13 6.66 1.38 7.05
C ALA A 13 6.87 2.90 7.01
N LEU A 14 6.07 3.69 7.71
CA LEU A 14 6.22 5.16 7.75
C LEU A 14 7.55 5.60 8.36
N CYS A 15 8.09 4.81 9.29
CA CYS A 15 9.36 5.08 9.95
C CYS A 15 10.58 4.52 9.19
N LEU A 16 10.36 3.76 8.12
CA LEU A 16 11.42 3.14 7.34
C LEU A 16 11.81 4.01 6.13
N PRO A 17 13.04 3.85 5.59
CA PRO A 17 13.41 4.49 4.35
C PRO A 17 12.60 3.90 3.20
N ALA A 18 11.98 4.75 2.38
CA ALA A 18 11.13 4.37 1.26
C ALA A 18 11.84 4.42 -0.08
N LEU A 19 12.68 5.43 -0.30
CA LEU A 19 13.48 5.59 -1.50
C LEU A 19 14.88 6.07 -1.11
N HIS A 20 15.91 5.59 -1.81
CA HIS A 20 17.28 6.03 -1.66
C HIS A 20 17.73 6.75 -2.92
N GLY A 21 18.51 7.82 -2.76
CA GLY A 21 19.18 8.50 -3.86
C GLY A 21 20.51 9.09 -3.40
N GLY A 22 21.62 8.61 -3.95
CA GLY A 22 22.97 8.93 -3.51
C GLY A 22 23.21 8.56 -2.05
N ALA A 23 23.72 9.52 -1.27
CA ALA A 23 23.95 9.38 0.17
C ALA A 23 22.69 9.66 1.02
N GLU A 24 21.56 9.99 0.38
CA GLU A 24 20.33 10.41 1.05
C GLU A 24 19.19 9.42 0.86
N HIS A 25 18.18 9.53 1.72
CA HIS A 25 16.98 8.72 1.66
C HIS A 25 15.76 9.55 2.06
N VAL A 26 14.61 9.16 1.53
CA VAL A 26 13.29 9.68 1.92
C VAL A 26 12.58 8.62 2.74
N SER A 27 12.05 9.01 3.89
CA SER A 27 11.28 8.12 4.76
C SER A 27 9.87 7.86 4.22
N GLY A 28 9.25 6.77 4.65
CA GLY A 28 7.89 6.40 4.26
C GLY A 28 6.85 7.46 4.61
N VAL A 29 7.00 8.14 5.76
CA VAL A 29 6.11 9.26 6.13
C VAL A 29 6.20 10.43 5.16
N VAL A 30 7.41 10.83 4.77
CA VAL A 30 7.62 11.92 3.81
C VAL A 30 7.08 11.52 2.44
N LEU A 31 7.34 10.29 2.00
CA LEU A 31 6.81 9.78 0.73
C LEU A 31 5.28 9.66 0.75
N LEU A 32 4.66 9.33 1.89
CA LEU A 32 3.20 9.30 2.00
C LEU A 32 2.60 10.70 1.87
N LEU A 33 3.25 11.73 2.43
CA LEU A 33 2.76 13.11 2.39
C LEU A 33 2.99 13.79 1.03
N PHE A 34 4.09 13.48 0.33
CA PHE A 34 4.49 14.17 -0.89
C PHE A 34 4.49 13.30 -2.16
N GLY A 35 4.27 11.98 -2.05
CA GLY A 35 4.33 11.05 -3.17
C GLY A 35 3.24 11.26 -4.25
N TRP A 36 2.18 12.01 -3.95
CA TRP A 36 1.19 12.43 -4.93
C TRP A 36 1.78 13.36 -6.01
N ILE A 37 2.89 14.06 -5.72
CA ILE A 37 3.60 14.88 -6.70
C ILE A 37 4.12 14.01 -7.86
N GLN A 38 4.69 12.83 -7.56
CA GLN A 38 5.15 11.88 -8.59
C GLN A 38 4.00 11.37 -9.48
N VAL A 39 2.77 11.35 -8.95
CA VAL A 39 1.56 11.00 -9.72
C VAL A 39 1.20 12.13 -10.68
N LEU A 40 1.25 13.39 -10.22
CA LEU A 40 0.95 14.56 -11.05
C LEU A 40 2.00 14.80 -12.14
N ASP A 41 3.27 14.54 -11.83
CA ASP A 41 4.37 14.60 -12.79
C ASP A 41 4.39 13.41 -13.76
N GLY A 42 3.45 12.47 -13.62
CA GLY A 42 3.30 11.30 -14.49
C GLY A 42 4.44 10.30 -14.40
N GLN A 43 5.29 10.40 -13.37
CA GLN A 43 6.43 9.51 -13.16
C GLN A 43 5.98 8.12 -12.71
N CYS A 44 5.05 8.08 -11.75
CA CYS A 44 4.59 6.84 -11.13
C CYS A 44 3.24 7.05 -10.44
N VAL A 45 2.37 6.05 -10.52
CA VAL A 45 1.04 6.06 -9.87
C VAL A 45 1.00 5.26 -8.56
N ALA A 46 2.13 4.72 -8.10
CA ALA A 46 2.19 3.83 -6.94
C ALA A 46 1.65 4.42 -5.64
N TRP A 47 1.72 5.75 -5.49
CA TRP A 47 1.14 6.43 -4.33
C TRP A 47 -0.38 6.19 -4.20
N LEU A 48 -1.09 6.00 -5.32
CA LEU A 48 -2.52 5.67 -5.31
C LEU A 48 -2.81 4.32 -4.63
N GLY A 49 -1.82 3.41 -4.54
CA GLY A 49 -1.93 2.18 -3.77
C GLY A 49 -2.29 2.43 -2.30
N ASN A 50 -1.76 3.50 -1.69
CA ASN A 50 -2.11 3.89 -0.32
C ASN A 50 -3.59 4.30 -0.19
N LEU A 51 -4.11 5.08 -1.14
CA LEU A 51 -5.53 5.47 -1.15
C LEU A 51 -6.45 4.27 -1.31
N LEU A 52 -6.07 3.33 -2.18
CA LEU A 52 -6.81 2.09 -2.38
C LEU A 52 -6.79 1.23 -1.12
N PHE A 53 -5.65 1.13 -0.43
CA PHE A 53 -5.54 0.42 0.84
C PHE A 53 -6.45 1.01 1.93
N PHE A 54 -6.45 2.34 2.11
CA PHE A 54 -7.34 2.98 3.08
C PHE A 54 -8.82 2.80 2.70
N SER A 55 -9.15 2.89 1.41
CA SER A 55 -10.50 2.62 0.91
C SER A 55 -10.92 1.18 1.18
N ALA A 56 -10.00 0.21 1.02
CA ALA A 56 -10.26 -1.19 1.30
C ALA A 56 -10.51 -1.45 2.79
N TRP A 57 -9.76 -0.80 3.68
CA TRP A 57 -10.04 -0.82 5.12
C TRP A 57 -11.45 -0.35 5.43
N LEU A 58 -11.87 0.77 4.82
CA LEU A 58 -13.22 1.29 4.99
C LEU A 58 -14.29 0.31 4.49
N CYS A 59 -14.10 -0.25 3.29
CA CYS A 59 -14.99 -1.28 2.75
C CYS A 59 -15.07 -2.52 3.64
N TYR A 60 -13.95 -2.97 4.20
CA TYR A 60 -13.91 -4.09 5.14
C TYR A 60 -14.68 -3.81 6.43
N LEU A 61 -14.59 -2.58 6.98
CA LEU A 61 -15.36 -2.17 8.15
C LEU A 61 -16.87 -2.12 7.85
N PHE A 62 -17.26 -1.70 6.65
CA PHE A 62 -18.65 -1.71 6.17
C PHE A 62 -19.13 -3.07 5.65
N LYS A 63 -18.37 -4.15 5.86
CA LYS A 63 -18.70 -5.53 5.43
C LYS A 63 -18.84 -5.71 3.91
N SER A 64 -18.26 -4.81 3.12
CA SER A 64 -18.18 -4.94 1.66
C SER A 64 -16.88 -5.67 1.27
N ASP A 65 -16.79 -6.95 1.66
CA ASP A 65 -15.52 -7.70 1.59
C ASP A 65 -15.07 -7.96 0.13
N ARG A 66 -16.01 -8.13 -0.81
CA ARG A 66 -15.67 -8.30 -2.24
C ARG A 66 -15.04 -7.05 -2.83
N THR A 67 -15.59 -5.88 -2.50
CA THR A 67 -15.02 -4.59 -2.93
C THR A 67 -13.69 -4.34 -2.24
N ALA A 68 -13.57 -4.63 -0.94
CA ALA A 68 -12.30 -4.53 -0.21
C ALA A 68 -11.21 -5.39 -0.86
N LEU A 69 -11.52 -6.62 -1.24
CA LEU A 69 -10.58 -7.52 -1.92
C LEU A 69 -10.13 -6.95 -3.27
N GLY A 70 -11.08 -6.46 -4.09
CA GLY A 70 -10.76 -5.84 -5.38
C GLY A 70 -9.83 -4.63 -5.22
N LEU A 71 -10.13 -3.75 -4.26
CA LEU A 71 -9.31 -2.58 -3.94
C LEU A 71 -7.90 -2.98 -3.48
N LEU A 72 -7.76 -4.01 -2.66
CA LEU A 72 -6.45 -4.47 -2.19
C LEU A 72 -5.60 -5.08 -3.31
N LEU A 73 -6.20 -5.90 -4.18
CA LEU A 73 -5.48 -6.44 -5.32
C LEU A 73 -5.03 -5.33 -6.27
N SER A 74 -5.89 -4.34 -6.51
CA SER A 74 -5.50 -3.13 -7.25
C SER A 74 -4.40 -2.34 -6.52
N ALA A 75 -4.44 -2.24 -5.19
CA ALA A 75 -3.42 -1.56 -4.41
C ALA A 75 -2.04 -2.21 -4.57
N CYS A 76 -1.94 -3.54 -4.48
CA CYS A 76 -0.67 -4.25 -4.69
C CYS A 76 -0.16 -4.08 -6.13
N LEU A 77 -1.06 -4.20 -7.14
CA LEU A 77 -0.68 -4.03 -8.54
C LEU A 77 -0.19 -2.61 -8.86
N ILE A 78 -0.87 -1.60 -8.32
CA ILE A 78 -0.47 -0.20 -8.49
C ILE A 78 0.79 0.09 -7.69
N GLY A 79 0.95 -0.47 -6.50
CA GLY A 79 2.17 -0.33 -5.71
C GLY A 79 3.41 -0.82 -6.46
N MET A 80 3.31 -1.90 -7.23
CA MET A 80 4.38 -2.38 -8.11
C MET A 80 4.82 -1.36 -9.18
N ASP A 81 4.03 -0.33 -9.48
CA ASP A 81 4.45 0.76 -10.37
C ASP A 81 5.63 1.57 -9.79
N THR A 82 5.94 1.41 -8.49
CA THR A 82 7.10 2.06 -7.82
C THR A 82 8.41 1.78 -8.54
N PHE A 83 8.55 0.63 -9.21
CA PHE A 83 9.74 0.30 -9.98
C PHE A 83 9.92 1.17 -11.25
N ARG A 84 8.88 1.87 -11.71
CA ARG A 84 8.99 2.85 -12.81
C ARG A 84 9.46 4.22 -12.33
N ALA A 85 9.40 4.49 -11.03
CA ALA A 85 9.87 5.76 -10.48
C ALA A 85 11.39 5.86 -10.65
N THR A 86 11.84 6.89 -11.37
CA THR A 86 13.26 7.16 -11.60
C THR A 86 13.80 8.30 -10.75
N ARG A 87 12.91 9.19 -10.28
CA ARG A 87 13.25 10.43 -9.58
C ARG A 87 12.26 10.71 -8.45
N TYR A 88 12.72 11.41 -7.43
CA TYR A 88 11.86 11.99 -6.41
C TYR A 88 12.29 13.42 -6.07
N LEU A 89 11.33 14.22 -5.61
CA LEU A 89 11.59 15.57 -5.15
C LEU A 89 12.28 15.50 -3.79
N LYS A 90 13.52 15.98 -3.72
CA LYS A 90 14.33 16.02 -2.49
C LYS A 90 13.82 17.09 -1.53
N ASN A 91 13.43 18.25 -2.06
CA ASN A 91 12.98 19.36 -1.24
C ASN A 91 11.96 20.24 -1.98
N GLU A 92 11.26 21.06 -1.21
CA GLU A 92 10.26 22.02 -1.69
C GLU A 92 10.86 23.12 -2.58
N ALA A 93 12.19 23.21 -2.65
CA ALA A 93 12.90 24.12 -3.54
C ALA A 93 13.05 23.58 -4.98
N GLY A 94 12.43 22.44 -5.31
CA GLY A 94 12.41 21.88 -6.65
C GLY A 94 13.63 21.02 -7.01
N HIS A 95 14.49 20.67 -6.04
CA HIS A 95 15.62 19.78 -6.34
C HIS A 95 15.13 18.34 -6.44
N GLU A 96 15.42 17.69 -7.57
CA GLU A 96 15.15 16.27 -7.79
C GLU A 96 16.41 15.43 -7.58
N VAL A 97 16.23 14.21 -7.07
CA VAL A 97 17.29 13.22 -6.92
C VAL A 97 16.90 11.93 -7.65
N MET A 98 17.87 11.29 -8.31
CA MET A 98 17.67 9.98 -8.93
C MET A 98 17.46 8.91 -7.87
N ILE A 99 16.52 8.01 -8.12
CA ILE A 99 16.30 6.83 -7.28
C ILE A 99 17.35 5.79 -7.64
N ASP A 100 18.23 5.47 -6.69
CA ASP A 100 19.21 4.40 -6.85
C ASP A 100 18.64 3.06 -6.37
N ARG A 101 17.83 3.10 -5.32
CA ARG A 101 17.30 1.88 -4.69
C ARG A 101 15.97 2.13 -3.98
N ILE A 102 15.06 1.18 -4.14
CA ILE A 102 13.80 1.12 -3.38
C ILE A 102 14.11 0.73 -1.93
N GLY A 103 13.58 1.50 -0.99
CA GLY A 103 13.79 1.29 0.44
C GLY A 103 12.84 0.25 1.06
N ALA A 104 13.12 -0.09 2.31
CA ALA A 104 12.37 -1.08 3.08
C ALA A 104 10.88 -0.72 3.25
N ALA A 105 10.52 0.58 3.32
CA ALA A 105 9.15 1.00 3.55
C ALA A 105 8.18 0.46 2.47
N PHE A 106 8.60 0.45 1.21
CA PHE A 106 7.79 -0.08 0.11
C PHE A 106 7.42 -1.55 0.33
N TYR A 107 8.41 -2.39 0.63
CA TYR A 107 8.18 -3.82 0.87
C TYR A 107 7.29 -4.06 2.09
N VAL A 108 7.41 -3.23 3.12
CA VAL A 108 6.58 -3.33 4.32
C VAL A 108 5.15 -2.84 4.07
N TRP A 109 4.94 -1.83 3.21
CA TRP A 109 3.60 -1.46 2.74
C TRP A 109 2.94 -2.58 1.93
N GLU A 110 3.64 -3.16 0.95
CA GLU A 110 3.14 -4.31 0.19
C GLU A 110 2.79 -5.49 1.10
N LEU A 111 3.65 -5.79 2.07
CA LEU A 111 3.37 -6.83 3.06
C LEU A 111 2.11 -6.52 3.87
N SER A 112 1.94 -5.28 4.29
CA SER A 112 0.72 -4.83 4.98
C SER A 112 -0.54 -5.04 4.13
N PHE A 113 -0.47 -4.75 2.82
CA PHE A 113 -1.59 -4.94 1.89
C PHE A 113 -1.93 -6.43 1.77
N LEU A 114 -0.92 -7.28 1.60
CA LEU A 114 -1.08 -8.74 1.52
C LEU A 114 -1.67 -9.33 2.81
N VAL A 115 -1.26 -8.85 3.98
CA VAL A 115 -1.86 -9.29 5.26
C VAL A 115 -3.36 -8.96 5.30
N LEU A 116 -3.76 -7.77 4.83
CA LEU A 116 -5.18 -7.43 4.78
C LEU A 116 -5.94 -8.28 3.74
N VAL A 117 -5.32 -8.60 2.59
CA VAL A 117 -5.90 -9.54 1.61
C VAL A 117 -6.23 -10.87 2.27
N ILE A 118 -5.30 -11.44 3.04
CA ILE A 118 -5.51 -12.70 3.76
C ILE A 118 -6.69 -12.59 4.73
N VAL A 119 -6.77 -11.49 5.49
CA VAL A 119 -7.88 -11.24 6.43
C VAL A 119 -9.24 -11.18 5.72
N VAL A 120 -9.31 -10.47 4.59
CA VAL A 120 -10.54 -10.36 3.79
C VAL A 120 -10.93 -11.72 3.20
N LEU A 121 -9.96 -12.49 2.69
CA LEU A 121 -10.19 -13.84 2.15
C LEU A 121 -10.71 -14.81 3.22
N MET A 122 -10.14 -14.78 4.43
CA MET A 122 -10.60 -15.60 5.56
C MET A 122 -12.08 -15.30 5.87
N ARG A 123 -12.45 -14.02 6.01
CA ARG A 123 -13.84 -13.63 6.27
C ARG A 123 -14.80 -14.03 5.14
N LEU A 124 -14.37 -13.87 3.88
CA LEU A 124 -15.15 -14.31 2.72
C LEU A 124 -15.38 -15.83 2.73
N SER A 125 -14.38 -16.61 3.14
CA SER A 125 -14.48 -18.06 3.23
C SER A 125 -15.47 -18.51 4.31
N GLU A 126 -15.46 -17.88 5.48
CA GLU A 126 -16.41 -18.12 6.57
C GLU A 126 -17.84 -17.80 6.13
N THR A 127 -18.05 -16.65 5.48
CA THR A 127 -19.37 -16.24 4.99
C THR A 127 -19.93 -17.21 3.95
N ARG A 128 -19.08 -17.74 3.05
CA ARG A 128 -19.48 -18.76 2.07
C ARG A 128 -19.82 -20.09 2.73
N GLY A 129 -19.13 -20.48 3.80
CA GLY A 129 -19.42 -21.68 4.58
C GLY A 129 -20.80 -21.63 5.25
N VAL A 130 -21.17 -20.48 5.81
CA VAL A 130 -22.50 -20.27 6.41
C VAL A 130 -23.63 -20.31 5.38
N THR A 131 -23.37 -19.90 4.14
CA THR A 131 -24.41 -19.82 3.08
C THR A 131 -24.61 -21.16 2.34
N ARG A 132 -23.82 -22.20 2.63
CA ARG A 132 -24.11 -23.57 2.20
C ARG A 132 -24.87 -24.29 3.33
N PRO A 133 -26.21 -24.22 3.40
CA PRO A 133 -26.94 -25.11 4.29
C PRO A 133 -26.70 -26.54 3.82
N ASN A 134 -26.43 -27.42 4.77
CA ASN A 134 -26.29 -28.85 4.57
C ASN A 134 -27.51 -29.37 3.78
N THR A 135 -27.33 -29.64 2.50
CA THR A 135 -28.26 -30.45 1.73
C THR A 135 -28.05 -31.90 2.18
N VAL A 136 -28.81 -32.29 3.21
CA VAL A 136 -29.08 -33.70 3.55
C VAL A 136 -30.40 -34.06 2.92
#